data_AF-A0A9N9NPG1-F1
#
_entry.id   AF-A0A9N9NPG1-F1
#
_cell.length_a   1.000
_cell.length_b   1.000
_cell.length_c   1.000
_cell.angle_alpha   90.00
_cell.angle_beta   90.00
_cell.angle_gamma   90.00
#
_symmetry.space_group_name_H-M   'P 1'
#
loop_
_entity.id
_entity.type
_entity.pdbx_description
1 polymer ?
#
loop_
_entity_poly.entity_id
_entity_poly.type
_entity_poly.pdbx_seq_one_letter_code
_entity_poly.pdbx_strand_id
1 'polypeptide(L)'
;MHLAGERPKIALGTPECYVELAKRCMHSNLKERPTARYINASVTAWFEDLVSESNESIIKKNFLEADNMKPNPESQKHSKHMYTSKRIDVREITKKFSKMAINDPVDSEISDNLK
;
A
#
# COMPACT_ATOMS: atom_id res chain seq x y z
N MET A 1 -0.71 11.79 -18.14
CA MET A 1 0.23 10.96 -17.35
C MET A 1 -0.55 9.82 -16.73
N HIS A 2 -0.42 8.60 -17.24
CA HIS A 2 -0.91 7.40 -16.56
C HIS A 2 0.23 6.83 -15.74
N LEU A 3 0.34 7.23 -14.46
CA LEU A 3 1.21 6.53 -13.52
C LEU A 3 0.37 5.38 -12.94
N ALA A 4 0.41 4.22 -13.60
CA ALA A 4 -0.03 2.99 -12.96
C ALA A 4 0.89 2.79 -11.73
N GLY A 5 0.35 2.96 -10.53
CA GLY A 5 1.14 2.89 -9.30
C GLY A 5 1.76 1.50 -9.14
N GLU A 6 3.06 1.40 -9.39
CA GLU A 6 3.81 0.16 -9.20
C GLU A 6 3.70 -0.33 -7.75
N ARG A 7 3.67 -1.64 -7.57
CA ARG A 7 3.63 -2.27 -6.25
C ARG A 7 5.04 -2.71 -5.84
N PRO A 8 5.38 -2.62 -4.55
CA PRO A 8 6.66 -3.14 -4.06
C PRO A 8 6.85 -4.61 -4.44
N LYS A 9 8.09 -4.96 -4.79
CA LYS A 9 8.48 -6.36 -4.94
C LYS A 9 8.46 -7.04 -3.57
N ILE A 10 8.02 -8.29 -3.55
CA ILE A 10 8.08 -9.14 -2.35
C ILE A 10 9.50 -9.73 -2.28
N ALA A 11 10.13 -9.64 -1.10
CA ALA A 11 11.50 -10.11 -0.91
C ALA A 11 11.56 -11.65 -0.92
N LEU A 12 12.67 -12.19 -1.41
CA LEU A 12 12.95 -13.63 -1.32
C LEU A 12 12.97 -14.05 0.16
N GLY A 13 12.41 -15.22 0.47
CA GLY A 13 12.30 -15.71 1.84
C GLY A 13 11.06 -15.23 2.60
N THR A 14 10.23 -14.37 2.02
CA THR A 14 8.95 -14.00 2.63
C THR A 14 8.05 -15.24 2.76
N PRO A 15 7.48 -15.55 3.94
CA PRO A 15 6.58 -16.70 4.12
C PRO A 15 5.39 -16.67 3.15
N GLU A 16 5.05 -17.80 2.52
CA GLU A 16 4.03 -17.85 1.47
C GLU A 16 2.65 -17.33 1.93
N CYS A 17 2.25 -17.61 3.18
CA CYS A 17 1.00 -17.08 3.73
C CYS A 17 0.97 -15.54 3.77
N TYR A 18 2.13 -14.90 4.03
CA TYR A 18 2.26 -13.45 3.96
C TYR A 18 2.30 -12.96 2.52
N VAL A 19 2.94 -13.69 1.60
CA VAL A 19 2.95 -13.39 0.16
C VAL A 19 1.52 -13.33 -0.39
N GLU A 20 0.69 -14.32 -0.06
CA GLU A 20 -0.72 -14.36 -0.47
C GLU A 20 -1.50 -13.16 0.09
N LEU A 21 -1.36 -12.88 1.39
CA LEU A 21 -2.02 -11.75 2.02
C LEU A 21 -1.59 -10.41 1.41
N ALA A 22 -0.29 -10.21 1.19
CA ALA A 22 0.27 -9.00 0.61
C ALA A 22 -0.24 -8.76 -0.81
N LYS A 23 -0.33 -9.81 -1.65
CA LYS A 23 -0.91 -9.74 -3.00
C LYS A 23 -2.37 -9.27 -2.96
N ARG A 24 -3.18 -9.80 -2.04
CA ARG A 24 -4.58 -9.36 -1.86
C ARG A 24 -4.68 -7.91 -1.37
N CYS A 25 -3.85 -7.51 -0.40
CA CYS A 25 -3.81 -6.14 0.10
C CYS A 25 -3.43 -5.11 -1.00
N MET A 26 -2.52 -5.49 -1.90
CA MET A 26 -2.05 -4.62 -2.99
C MET A 26 -2.90 -4.68 -4.26
N HIS A 27 -4.01 -5.44 -4.24
CA HIS A 27 -4.86 -5.65 -5.41
C HIS A 27 -5.43 -4.33 -5.96
N SER A 28 -5.48 -4.20 -7.29
CA SER A 28 -5.93 -2.97 -7.97
C SER A 28 -7.43 -2.73 -7.76
N ASN A 29 -8.24 -3.79 -7.82
CA ASN A 29 -9.65 -3.73 -7.47
C ASN A 29 -9.83 -3.64 -5.94
N LEU A 30 -10.51 -2.59 -5.47
CA LEU A 30 -10.78 -2.36 -4.05
C LEU A 30 -11.62 -3.47 -3.41
N LYS A 31 -12.51 -4.11 -4.18
CA LYS A 31 -13.39 -5.18 -3.67
C LYS A 31 -12.64 -6.48 -3.37
N GLU A 32 -11.49 -6.69 -4.00
CA GLU A 32 -10.63 -7.85 -3.79
C GLU A 32 -9.68 -7.67 -2.60
N ARG A 33 -9.57 -6.44 -2.08
CA ARG A 33 -8.75 -6.18 -0.91
C ARG A 33 -9.42 -6.76 0.33
N PRO A 34 -8.66 -7.41 1.23
CA PRO A 34 -9.23 -7.97 2.43
C PRO A 34 -9.65 -6.84 3.37
N THR A 35 -10.69 -7.12 4.16
CA THR A 35 -11.11 -6.21 5.24
C THR A 35 -10.07 -6.22 6.36
N ALA A 36 -10.02 -5.13 7.15
CA ALA A 36 -9.17 -5.08 8.35
C ALA A 36 -9.47 -6.23 9.31
N ARG A 37 -10.74 -6.65 9.43
CA ARG A 37 -11.14 -7.80 10.26
C ARG A 37 -10.52 -9.11 9.78
N TYR A 38 -10.50 -9.35 8.46
CA TYR A 38 -9.88 -10.52 7.87
C TYR A 38 -8.37 -10.53 8.11
N ILE A 39 -7.70 -9.40 7.84
CA ILE A 39 -6.26 -9.24 8.09
C ILE A 39 -5.93 -9.54 9.55
N ASN A 40 -6.69 -8.96 10.49
CA ASN A 40 -6.50 -9.18 11.92
C ASN A 40 -6.64 -10.66 12.27
N ALA A 41 -7.70 -11.33 11.81
CA ALA A 41 -7.90 -12.76 12.07
C ALA A 41 -6.74 -13.62 11.52
N SER A 42 -6.27 -13.34 10.29
CA SER A 42 -5.12 -14.05 9.71
C SER A 42 -3.84 -13.87 10.52
N VAL A 43 -3.51 -12.62 10.88
CA VAL A 43 -2.30 -12.31 11.66
C VAL A 43 -2.39 -12.90 13.08
N THR A 44 -3.56 -12.83 13.73
CA THR A 44 -3.78 -13.44 15.04
C THR A 44 -3.58 -14.95 14.99
N ALA A 45 -4.15 -15.65 14.00
CA ALA A 45 -3.95 -17.10 13.86
C ALA A 45 -2.48 -17.47 13.65
N TRP A 46 -1.73 -16.71 12.85
CA TRP A 46 -0.29 -16.93 12.68
C TRP A 46 0.49 -16.68 13.97
N PHE A 47 0.10 -15.66 14.74
CA PHE A 47 0.70 -15.36 16.03
C PHE A 47 0.46 -16.49 17.04
N GLU A 48 -0.77 -17.01 17.11
CA GLU A 48 -1.12 -18.15 17.96
C GLU A 48 -0.27 -19.38 17.63
N ASP A 49 -0.09 -19.68 16.34
CA ASP A 49 0.80 -20.75 15.87
C ASP A 49 2.25 -20.52 16.31
N LEU A 50 2.75 -19.29 16.20
CA LEU A 50 4.12 -18.92 16.57
C LEU A 50 4.40 -19.09 18.07
N VAL A 51 3.44 -18.72 18.92
CA VAL A 51 3.59 -18.83 20.38
C VAL A 51 3.22 -20.21 20.91
N SER A 52 2.57 -21.06 20.11
CA SER A 52 2.24 -22.42 20.51
C SER A 52 3.51 -23.24 20.81
N GLU A 53 3.40 -24.15 21.79
CA GLU A 53 4.52 -25.05 22.14
C GLU A 53 4.80 -26.09 21.05
N SER A 54 3.82 -26.36 20.18
CA SER A 54 3.99 -27.26 19.05
C SER A 54 4.96 -26.68 18.03
N ASN A 55 5.88 -27.52 17.57
CA ASN A 55 6.76 -27.21 16.45
C ASN A 55 6.29 -27.87 15.15
N GLU A 56 5.05 -28.36 15.09
CA GLU A 56 4.50 -29.01 13.90
C GLU A 56 3.90 -28.00 12.91
N SER A 57 3.50 -26.82 13.38
CA SER A 57 2.92 -25.78 12.52
C SER A 57 3.87 -25.40 11.38
N ILE A 58 3.38 -25.57 10.15
CA ILE A 58 4.07 -25.16 8.92
C ILE A 58 4.24 -23.63 8.92
N ILE A 59 3.23 -22.89 9.40
CA ILE A 59 3.30 -21.43 9.49
C ILE A 59 4.46 -21.02 10.40
N LYS A 60 4.53 -21.58 11.61
CA LYS A 60 5.63 -21.32 12.54
C LYS A 60 6.99 -21.59 11.92
N LYS A 61 7.17 -22.75 11.27
CA LYS A 61 8.43 -23.11 10.59
C LYS A 61 8.80 -22.10 9.50
N ASN A 62 7.85 -21.72 8.66
CA ASN A 62 8.10 -20.78 7.55
C ASN A 62 8.54 -19.40 8.07
N PHE A 63 7.91 -18.89 9.12
CA PHE A 63 8.30 -17.62 9.73
C PHE A 63 9.67 -17.70 10.41
N LEU A 64 9.96 -18.79 11.14
CA LEU A 64 11.29 -18.99 11.75
C LEU A 64 12.39 -19.12 10.69
N GLU A 65 12.12 -19.80 9.57
CA GLU A 65 13.06 -19.87 8.45
C GLU A 65 13.30 -18.48 7.84
N ALA A 66 12.23 -17.69 7.65
CA ALA A 66 12.33 -16.33 7.15
C ALA A 66 13.13 -15.40 8.07
N ASP A 67 12.99 -15.54 9.40
CA ASP A 67 13.76 -14.77 10.39
C ASP A 67 15.25 -15.15 10.39
N ASN A 68 15.57 -16.40 10.05
CA ASN A 68 16.94 -16.87 9.89
C ASN A 68 17.58 -16.41 8.58
N MET A 69 16.77 -16.10 7.56
CA MET A 69 17.26 -15.37 6.41
C MET A 69 17.64 -13.96 6.88
N LYS A 70 18.81 -13.47 6.49
CA LYS A 70 19.15 -12.05 6.65
C LYS A 70 18.70 -11.34 5.38
N PRO A 71 17.43 -10.92 5.26
CA PRO A 71 17.02 -10.17 4.09
C PRO A 71 17.86 -8.89 4.06
N ASN A 72 18.50 -8.64 2.92
CA ASN A 72 19.01 -7.32 2.59
C ASN A 72 17.92 -6.65 1.75
N PRO A 73 16.94 -5.95 2.37
CA PRO A 73 15.97 -5.22 1.58
C PRO A 73 16.74 -4.22 0.73
N GLU A 74 16.71 -4.40 -0.59
CA GLU A 74 17.25 -3.42 -1.53
C GLU A 74 16.44 -2.13 -1.34
N SER A 75 16.94 -1.24 -0.49
CA SER A 75 16.44 0.12 -0.44
C SER A 75 16.91 0.80 -1.72
N GLN A 76 16.06 0.78 -2.75
CA GLN A 76 16.25 1.67 -3.89
C GLN A 76 16.11 3.10 -3.36
N LYS A 77 17.25 3.71 -3.03
CA LYS A 77 17.32 5.13 -2.69
C LYS A 77 17.08 5.89 -3.98
N HIS A 78 15.84 6.35 -4.19
CA HIS A 78 15.57 7.24 -5.28
C HIS A 78 16.07 8.63 -4.87
N SER A 79 17.30 8.97 -5.28
CA SER A 79 17.98 10.23 -4.91
C SER A 79 17.18 11.50 -5.21
N LYS A 80 16.22 11.42 -6.14
CA LYS A 80 15.31 12.50 -6.51
C LYS A 80 14.01 12.57 -5.68
N HIS A 81 13.77 11.61 -4.79
CA HIS A 81 12.55 11.52 -3.98
C HIS A 81 12.84 11.90 -2.53
N MET A 82 11.85 12.55 -1.93
CA MET A 82 11.92 13.02 -0.55
C MET A 82 11.02 12.16 0.31
N TYR A 83 11.62 11.33 1.16
CA TYR A 83 10.92 10.39 2.03
C TYR A 83 10.46 11.00 3.36
N THR A 84 10.83 12.26 3.62
CA THR A 84 10.40 13.03 4.78
C THR A 84 9.25 13.94 4.42
N SER A 85 8.26 14.07 5.30
CA SER A 85 7.20 15.07 5.11
C SER A 85 7.81 16.49 5.10
N LYS A 86 7.21 17.37 4.29
CA LYS A 86 7.43 18.82 4.36
C LYS A 86 6.13 19.49 4.73
N ARG A 87 6.21 20.56 5.51
CA ARG A 87 5.03 21.39 5.80
C ARG A 87 4.57 22.02 4.50
N ILE A 88 3.29 21.89 4.21
CA ILE A 88 2.66 22.45 3.02
C ILE A 88 2.10 23.82 3.39
N ASP A 89 2.43 24.86 2.63
CA ASP A 89 1.78 26.16 2.75
C ASP A 89 0.47 26.16 1.93
N VAL A 90 -0.62 25.91 2.64
CA VAL A 90 -1.96 25.89 2.05
C VAL A 90 -2.32 27.23 1.43
N ARG A 91 -1.87 28.36 2.00
CA ARG A 91 -2.19 29.71 1.50
C ARG A 91 -1.53 29.95 0.15
N GLU A 92 -0.26 29.56 0.01
CA GLU A 92 0.47 29.67 -1.25
C GLU A 92 -0.20 28.84 -2.35
N ILE A 93 -0.62 27.62 -2.00
CA ILE A 93 -1.34 26.71 -2.90
C ILE A 93 -2.66 27.33 -3.35
N THR A 94 -3.50 27.77 -2.41
CA THR A 94 -4.79 28.40 -2.72
C THR A 94 -4.59 29.61 -3.65
N LYS A 95 -3.60 30.47 -3.37
CA LYS A 95 -3.28 31.64 -4.21
C LYS A 95 -2.88 31.26 -5.64
N LYS A 96 -2.16 30.15 -5.84
CA LYS A 96 -1.81 29.65 -7.19
C LYS A 96 -3.05 29.14 -7.93
N PHE A 97 -3.90 28.37 -7.26
CA PHE A 97 -5.15 27.87 -7.86
C PHE A 97 -6.11 29.01 -8.25
N SER A 98 -6.26 30.03 -7.40
CA SER A 98 -7.08 31.19 -7.73
C SER A 98 -6.60 31.94 -8.97
N LYS A 99 -5.28 31.94 -9.26
CA LYS A 99 -4.73 32.56 -10.48
C LYS A 99 -4.96 31.72 -11.73
N MET A 100 -5.06 30.40 -11.59
CA MET A 100 -5.33 29.49 -12.72
C MET A 100 -6.78 29.60 -13.20
N ALA A 101 -7.73 29.77 -12.28
CA ALA A 101 -9.16 29.91 -12.58
C ALA A 101 -9.54 31.22 -13.31
N ILE A 102 -8.59 32.15 -13.49
CA ILE A 102 -8.84 33.46 -14.14
C ILE A 102 -8.50 33.40 -15.65
N ASN A 103 -7.90 32.31 -16.15
CA ASN A 103 -7.39 32.25 -17.53
C ASN A 103 -8.28 31.51 -18.55
N ASP A 104 -9.38 30.88 -18.12
CA ASP A 104 -10.33 30.24 -19.04
C ASP A 104 -11.64 31.03 -19.04
N PRO A 105 -12.09 31.60 -20.19
CA PRO A 105 -13.46 32.08 -20.32
C PRO A 105 -14.40 30.91 -20.11
N VAL A 106 -15.28 31.02 -19.12
CA VAL A 106 -16.35 30.07 -18.88
C VAL A 106 -17.39 30.23 -19.99
N ASP A 107 -17.34 29.39 -21.02
CA ASP A 107 -18.51 29.13 -21.85
C ASP A 107 -19.47 28.27 -21.03
N SER A 108 -20.54 28.91 -20.59
CA SER A 108 -21.65 28.31 -19.87
C SER A 108 -22.56 27.54 -20.83
N GLU A 109 -22.50 26.22 -20.83
CA GLU A 109 -23.66 25.40 -21.21
C GLU A 109 -23.80 24.21 -20.23
N ILE A 110 -24.69 24.39 -19.26
CA ILE A 110 -25.31 23.31 -18.49
C ILE A 110 -26.42 22.75 -19.39
N SER A 111 -26.35 21.46 -19.75
CA SER A 111 -27.55 20.71 -20.15
C SER A 111 -27.71 19.50 -19.23
N ASP A 112 -28.68 19.62 -18.34
CA ASP A 112 -29.33 18.52 -17.64
C ASP A 112 -29.68 17.40 -18.62
N ASN A 113 -29.45 16.14 -18.23
CA ASN A 113 -30.33 15.02 -18.57
C ASN A 113 -29.99 13.79 -17.70
N LEU A 114 -30.68 13.69 -16.57
CA LEU A 114 -30.91 12.44 -15.85
C LEU A 114 -32.14 11.76 -16.47
N LYS A 115 -31.98 10.53 -16.96
CA LYS A 115 -33.07 9.56 -17.14
C LYS A 115 -32.65 8.25 -16.49
#